data_AF-A0A835NFN7-F1
#
_entry.id   AF-A0A835NFN7-F1
#
_cell.length_a   1.000
_cell.length_b   1.000
_cell.length_c   1.000
_cell.angle_alpha   90.00
_cell.angle_beta   90.00
_cell.angle_gamma   90.00
#
_symmetry.space_group_name_H-M   'P 1'
#
loop_
_entity.id
_entity.type
_entity.pdbx_description
1 polymer ?
#
loop_
_entity_poly.entity_id
_entity_poly.type
_entity_poly.pdbx_seq_one_letter_code
_entity_poly.pdbx_strand_id
1 'polypeptide(L)'
;MCRWQRGGNASNSCTVLALLGAPCAFMGSLAPGPAADFIAADFQRRGVDTAHVAWQPRGEVPCACCLVNASSGSRTIVLHDTNLPDVTARDFERVDLAQYKWIHFEARNAAEQSAMLERVERHNRAAAPGRQIRISVELEKPREELLPLMGRGHVVRDGAGAMGRDRLS
;
A
#
# COMPACT_ATOMS: atom_id res chain seq x y z
N MET A 1 28.10 4.67 2.49
CA MET A 1 27.34 5.24 3.63
C MET A 1 26.06 4.43 3.81
N CYS A 2 25.79 3.90 5.00
CA CYS A 2 24.51 3.23 5.30
C CYS A 2 23.48 4.30 5.65
N ARG A 3 22.26 4.20 5.11
CA ARG A 3 21.14 5.10 5.44
C ARG A 3 19.88 4.29 5.70
N TRP A 4 19.02 4.82 6.55
CA TRP A 4 17.68 4.28 6.75
C TRP A 4 16.70 5.01 5.84
N GLN A 5 15.76 4.27 5.27
CA GLN A 5 14.74 4.81 4.41
C GLN A 5 13.45 4.02 4.63
N ARG A 6 12.35 4.73 4.85
CA ARG A 6 11.02 4.12 4.87
C ARG A 6 10.70 3.56 3.48
N GLY A 7 10.23 2.30 3.44
CA GLY A 7 9.92 1.56 2.22
C GLY A 7 8.45 1.08 2.17
N GLY A 8 8.18 0.06 1.34
CA GLY A 8 6.84 -0.47 1.04
C GLY A 8 6.15 0.30 -0.09
N ASN A 9 5.38 -0.38 -0.95
CA ASN A 9 4.87 0.26 -2.17
C ASN A 9 3.85 1.36 -1.85
N ALA A 10 2.80 1.05 -1.07
CA ALA A 10 1.81 2.05 -0.67
C ALA A 10 2.43 3.23 0.10
N SER A 11 3.39 2.93 0.98
CA SER A 11 4.13 3.91 1.78
C SER A 11 5.03 4.81 0.92
N ASN A 12 5.71 4.25 -0.09
CA ASN A 12 6.50 5.01 -1.06
C ASN A 12 5.61 5.90 -1.95
N SER A 13 4.45 5.40 -2.37
CA SER A 13 3.47 6.18 -3.11
C SER A 13 3.00 7.40 -2.30
N CYS A 14 2.76 7.26 -1.00
CA CYS A 14 2.44 8.40 -0.12
C CYS A 14 3.57 9.44 -0.09
N THR A 15 4.83 9.00 -0.04
CA THR A 15 5.98 9.91 -0.12
C THR A 15 5.98 10.75 -1.39
N VAL A 16 5.72 10.13 -2.55
CA VAL A 16 5.70 10.83 -3.84
C VAL A 16 4.50 11.77 -3.92
N LEU A 17 3.31 11.34 -3.48
CA LEU A 17 2.12 12.19 -3.44
C LEU A 17 2.34 13.45 -2.59
N ALA A 18 2.94 13.30 -1.40
CA ALA A 18 3.27 14.42 -0.54
C ALA A 18 4.27 15.39 -1.20
N LEU A 19 5.31 14.86 -1.88
CA LEU A 19 6.27 15.69 -2.61
C LEU A 19 5.64 16.46 -3.80
N LEU A 20 4.61 15.89 -4.41
CA LEU A 20 3.82 16.54 -5.46
C LEU A 20 2.77 17.54 -4.90
N GLY A 21 2.74 17.74 -3.59
CA GLY A 21 1.81 18.66 -2.92
C GLY A 21 0.39 18.12 -2.76
N ALA A 22 0.16 16.82 -2.99
CA ALA A 22 -1.14 16.19 -2.78
C ALA A 22 -1.26 15.70 -1.32
N PRO A 23 -2.25 16.16 -0.55
CA PRO A 23 -2.54 15.60 0.77
C PRO A 23 -2.86 14.11 0.65
N CYS A 24 -2.23 13.29 1.48
CA CYS A 24 -2.41 11.84 1.46
C CYS A 24 -2.35 11.25 2.87
N ALA A 25 -2.97 10.08 3.02
CA ALA A 25 -2.96 9.30 4.24
C ALA A 25 -2.42 7.89 3.95
N PHE A 26 -1.78 7.30 4.94
CA PHE A 26 -1.29 5.93 4.89
C PHE A 26 -2.10 5.05 5.85
N MET A 27 -2.54 3.90 5.35
CA MET A 27 -3.16 2.84 6.13
C MET A 27 -2.38 1.55 5.91
N GLY A 28 -1.76 1.05 6.98
CA GLY A 28 -0.96 -0.15 7.01
C GLY A 28 -0.77 -0.59 8.46
N SER A 29 -0.22 -1.80 8.65
CA SER A 29 0.02 -2.33 9.98
C SER A 29 1.39 -1.92 10.52
N LEU A 30 1.43 -1.48 11.78
CA LEU A 30 2.67 -1.23 12.53
C LEU A 30 2.59 -1.90 13.90
N ALA A 31 3.72 -2.31 14.45
CA ALA A 31 3.85 -2.80 15.82
C ALA A 31 4.82 -1.90 16.60
N PRO A 32 4.59 -1.65 17.91
CA PRO A 32 5.46 -0.80 18.72
C PRO A 32 6.93 -1.25 18.67
N GLY A 33 7.84 -0.29 18.48
CA GLY A 33 9.28 -0.53 18.48
C GLY A 33 10.06 0.49 17.65
N PRO A 34 11.41 0.46 17.68
CA PRO A 34 12.25 1.50 17.08
C PRO A 34 12.02 1.70 15.58
N ALA A 35 11.69 0.63 14.85
CA ALA A 35 11.36 0.72 13.43
C ALA A 35 10.06 1.50 13.18
N ALA A 36 9.03 1.26 13.99
CA ALA A 36 7.76 1.99 13.90
C ALA A 36 7.95 3.46 14.28
N ASP A 37 8.76 3.77 15.30
CA ASP A 37 9.06 5.15 15.71
C ASP A 37 9.74 5.91 14.56
N PHE A 38 10.72 5.28 13.90
CA PHE A 38 11.37 5.85 12.72
C PHE A 38 10.38 6.09 11.58
N ILE A 39 9.50 5.11 11.30
CA ILE A 39 8.49 5.18 10.24
C ILE A 39 7.48 6.30 10.51
N ALA A 40 6.94 6.37 11.72
CA ALA A 40 5.97 7.39 12.13
C ALA A 40 6.57 8.79 12.04
N ALA A 41 7.81 8.97 12.51
CA ALA A 41 8.51 10.24 12.39
C ALA A 41 8.76 10.63 10.92
N ASP A 42 9.05 9.66 10.03
CA ASP A 42 9.22 9.96 8.60
C ASP A 42 7.91 10.34 7.89
N PHE A 43 6.80 9.69 8.23
CA PHE A 43 5.48 10.10 7.74
C PHE A 43 5.13 11.51 8.18
N GLN A 44 5.31 11.82 9.48
CA GLN A 44 5.05 13.15 10.03
C GLN A 44 5.90 14.22 9.35
N ARG A 45 7.21 13.97 9.15
CA ARG A 45 8.11 14.90 8.45
C ARG A 45 7.66 15.22 7.02
N ARG A 46 6.93 14.30 6.38
CA ARG A 46 6.42 14.46 5.01
C ARG A 46 4.97 14.95 4.95
N GLY A 47 4.34 15.17 6.09
CA GLY A 47 2.92 15.58 6.14
C GLY A 47 1.96 14.50 5.64
N VAL A 48 2.34 13.22 5.76
CA VAL A 48 1.44 12.10 5.46
C VAL A 48 0.64 11.77 6.71
N ASP A 49 -0.68 11.73 6.59
CA ASP A 49 -1.56 11.37 7.70
C ASP A 49 -1.45 9.87 8.02
N THR A 50 -1.32 9.54 9.31
CA THR A 50 -1.19 8.17 9.82
C THR A 50 -2.30 7.82 10.82
N ALA A 51 -3.38 8.59 10.88
CA ALA A 51 -4.49 8.37 11.82
C ALA A 51 -5.17 6.99 11.66
N HIS A 52 -5.05 6.37 10.47
CA HIS A 52 -5.66 5.08 10.15
C HIS A 52 -4.66 3.90 10.17
N VAL A 53 -3.44 4.09 10.70
CA VAL A 53 -2.52 2.98 10.92
C VAL A 53 -3.14 1.94 11.85
N ALA A 54 -3.09 0.67 11.45
CA ALA A 54 -3.54 -0.46 12.26
C ALA A 54 -2.41 -0.88 13.21
N TRP A 55 -2.47 -0.40 14.46
CA TRP A 55 -1.48 -0.75 15.48
C TRP A 55 -1.72 -2.16 16.02
N GLN A 56 -0.77 -3.04 15.75
CA GLN A 56 -0.74 -4.40 16.25
C GLN A 56 -0.13 -4.41 17.66
N PRO A 57 -0.72 -5.12 18.64
CA PRO A 57 -0.25 -5.11 20.02
C PRO A 57 1.10 -5.83 20.20
N ARG A 58 1.46 -6.70 19.25
CA ARG A 58 2.68 -7.52 19.23
C ARG A 58 3.13 -7.76 17.79
N GLY A 59 4.37 -8.19 17.63
CA GLY A 59 5.01 -8.45 16.34
C GLY A 59 6.11 -7.43 16.06
N GLU A 60 6.78 -7.61 14.92
CA GLU A 60 7.85 -6.71 14.47
C GLU A 60 7.46 -6.10 13.13
N VAL A 61 7.87 -4.86 12.87
CA VAL A 61 7.62 -4.24 11.57
C VAL A 61 8.62 -4.80 10.54
N PRO A 62 8.17 -5.22 9.34
CA PRO A 62 9.06 -5.73 8.31
C PRO A 62 10.21 -4.76 7.98
N CYS A 63 11.42 -5.29 7.90
CA CYS A 63 12.61 -4.52 7.58
C CYS A 63 13.35 -5.18 6.41
N ALA A 64 14.03 -4.39 5.58
CA ALA A 64 14.79 -4.92 4.46
C ALA A 64 16.21 -4.34 4.41
N CYS A 65 17.18 -5.21 4.12
CA CYS A 65 18.52 -4.81 3.77
C CYS A 65 18.59 -4.62 2.26
N CYS A 66 18.80 -3.37 1.82
CA CYS A 66 18.86 -3.01 0.40
C CYS A 66 20.32 -2.71 0.01
N LEU A 67 20.91 -3.59 -0.80
CA LEU A 67 22.21 -3.36 -1.43
C LEU A 67 22.00 -2.66 -2.76
N VAL A 68 22.54 -1.44 -2.90
CA VAL A 68 22.41 -0.66 -4.14
C VAL A 68 23.77 -0.62 -4.83
N ASN A 69 23.82 -1.12 -6.06
CA ASN A 69 25.00 -1.02 -6.89
C ASN A 69 25.03 0.36 -7.56
N ALA A 70 26.01 1.19 -7.20
CA ALA A 70 26.13 2.55 -7.72
C ALA A 70 26.50 2.60 -9.22
N SER A 71 27.13 1.55 -9.78
CA SER A 71 27.54 1.55 -11.19
C SER A 71 26.41 1.16 -12.13
N SER A 72 25.54 0.23 -11.75
CA SER A 72 24.41 -0.23 -12.56
C SER A 72 23.07 0.39 -12.16
N GLY A 73 22.97 0.99 -10.97
CA GLY A 73 21.70 1.41 -10.38
C GLY A 73 20.82 0.26 -9.90
N SER A 74 21.27 -1.00 -9.99
CA SER A 74 20.50 -2.15 -9.53
C SER A 74 20.40 -2.19 -8.00
N ARG A 75 19.32 -2.80 -7.50
CA ARG A 75 19.14 -3.05 -6.07
C ARG A 75 18.88 -4.53 -5.81
N THR A 76 19.49 -5.04 -4.76
CA THR A 76 19.18 -6.35 -4.18
C THR A 76 18.52 -6.11 -2.84
N ILE A 77 17.30 -6.62 -2.67
CA ILE A 77 16.51 -6.44 -1.46
C ILE A 77 16.43 -7.79 -0.75
N VAL A 78 16.93 -7.84 0.48
CA VAL A 78 16.73 -8.96 1.39
C VAL A 78 15.68 -8.53 2.41
N LEU A 79 14.46 -9.01 2.24
CA LEU A 79 13.32 -8.68 3.08
C LEU A 79 13.23 -9.65 4.27
N HIS A 80 13.22 -9.10 5.49
CA HIS A 80 12.78 -9.80 6.67
C HIS A 80 11.29 -9.53 6.85
N ASP A 81 10.47 -10.42 6.28
CA ASP A 81 9.03 -10.38 6.46
C ASP A 81 8.67 -11.06 7.78
N THR A 82 8.07 -10.30 8.68
CA THR A 82 7.75 -10.71 10.05
C THR A 82 6.36 -11.33 10.15
N ASN A 83 5.62 -11.43 9.03
CA ASN A 83 4.22 -11.85 8.99
C ASN A 83 3.33 -11.05 9.95
N LEU A 84 3.64 -9.76 10.12
CA LEU A 84 2.76 -8.86 10.86
C LEU A 84 1.37 -8.87 10.18
N PRO A 85 0.26 -9.01 10.95
CA PRO A 85 -1.06 -9.10 10.35
C PRO A 85 -1.35 -7.92 9.42
N ASP A 86 -1.81 -8.20 8.20
CA ASP A 86 -2.26 -7.15 7.28
C ASP A 86 -3.50 -6.42 7.85
N VAL A 87 -3.77 -5.23 7.32
CA VAL A 87 -4.97 -4.45 7.65
C VAL A 87 -6.23 -5.26 7.33
N THR A 88 -7.20 -5.24 8.23
CA THR A 88 -8.48 -5.96 8.05
C THR A 88 -9.59 -5.03 7.58
N ALA A 89 -10.64 -5.59 7.00
CA ALA A 89 -11.85 -4.86 6.62
C ALA A 89 -12.47 -4.14 7.83
N ARG A 90 -12.37 -4.75 9.02
CA ARG A 90 -12.82 -4.14 10.28
C ARG A 90 -12.02 -2.90 10.65
N ASP A 91 -10.71 -2.89 10.41
CA ASP A 91 -9.91 -1.68 10.61
C ASP A 91 -10.35 -0.59 9.62
N PHE A 92 -10.59 -0.98 8.38
CA PHE A 92 -11.01 -0.09 7.30
C PHE A 92 -12.40 0.52 7.51
N GLU A 93 -13.30 -0.14 8.26
CA GLU A 93 -14.62 0.40 8.61
C GLU A 93 -14.54 1.74 9.35
N ARG A 94 -13.46 1.98 10.09
CA ARG A 94 -13.22 3.22 10.84
C ARG A 94 -12.84 4.40 9.96
N VAL A 95 -12.47 4.15 8.70
CA VAL A 95 -12.10 5.19 7.74
C VAL A 95 -13.37 5.87 7.24
N ASP A 96 -13.46 7.18 7.45
CA ASP A 96 -14.49 8.01 6.84
C ASP A 96 -14.18 8.24 5.36
N LEU A 97 -14.87 7.49 4.51
CA LEU A 97 -14.66 7.51 3.06
C LEU A 97 -14.94 8.88 2.44
N ALA A 98 -15.79 9.71 3.05
CA ALA A 98 -16.15 11.02 2.49
C ALA A 98 -14.96 12.01 2.43
N GLN A 99 -13.88 11.74 3.18
CA GLN A 99 -12.67 12.56 3.22
C GLN A 99 -11.75 12.30 2.02
N TYR A 100 -11.97 11.22 1.27
CA TYR A 100 -11.05 10.76 0.23
C TYR A 100 -11.70 10.84 -1.15
N LYS A 101 -10.95 11.37 -2.12
CA LYS A 101 -11.33 11.35 -3.56
C LYS A 101 -10.73 10.17 -4.32
N TRP A 102 -9.71 9.54 -3.76
CA TRP A 102 -9.00 8.41 -4.36
C TRP A 102 -8.46 7.50 -3.26
N ILE A 103 -8.70 6.19 -3.39
CA ILE A 103 -8.10 5.16 -2.54
C ILE A 103 -7.27 4.20 -3.41
N HIS A 104 -6.01 3.99 -3.02
CA HIS A 104 -5.07 3.10 -3.68
C HIS A 104 -4.82 1.87 -2.81
N PHE A 105 -4.93 0.68 -3.40
CA PHE A 105 -4.68 -0.60 -2.75
C PHE A 105 -3.42 -1.25 -3.34
N GLU A 106 -2.42 -1.50 -2.50
CA GLU A 106 -1.37 -2.49 -2.77
C GLU A 106 -1.96 -3.87 -2.51
N ALA A 107 -2.06 -4.73 -3.52
CA ALA A 107 -2.68 -6.05 -3.39
C ALA A 107 -1.85 -6.96 -2.48
N ARG A 108 -2.44 -7.41 -1.36
CA ARG A 108 -1.76 -8.22 -0.33
C ARG A 108 -2.63 -9.37 0.19
N ASN A 109 -3.75 -9.04 0.83
CA ASN A 109 -4.71 -10.00 1.38
C ASN A 109 -6.02 -9.87 0.63
N ALA A 110 -6.25 -10.76 -0.34
CA ALA A 110 -7.40 -10.69 -1.24
C ALA A 110 -8.76 -10.74 -0.53
N ALA A 111 -8.89 -11.55 0.52
CA ALA A 111 -10.16 -11.70 1.23
C ALA A 111 -10.55 -10.39 1.93
N GLU A 112 -9.63 -9.84 2.74
CA GLU A 112 -9.87 -8.59 3.46
C GLU A 112 -10.03 -7.41 2.50
N GLN A 113 -9.16 -7.30 1.48
CA GLN A 113 -9.21 -6.20 0.52
C GLN A 113 -10.44 -6.25 -0.38
N SER A 114 -11.00 -7.43 -0.67
CA SER A 114 -12.26 -7.56 -1.40
C SER A 114 -13.41 -6.92 -0.61
N ALA A 115 -13.49 -7.16 0.70
CA ALA A 115 -14.51 -6.54 1.55
C ALA A 115 -14.32 -5.01 1.64
N MET A 116 -13.07 -4.52 1.71
CA MET A 116 -12.78 -3.09 1.67
C MET A 116 -13.24 -2.44 0.35
N LEU A 117 -12.92 -3.06 -0.79
CA LEU A 117 -13.35 -2.59 -2.11
C LEU A 117 -14.87 -2.56 -2.24
N GLU A 118 -15.58 -3.59 -1.75
CA GLU A 118 -17.04 -3.62 -1.75
C GLU A 118 -17.64 -2.45 -0.97
N ARG A 119 -17.02 -2.09 0.15
CA ARG A 119 -17.44 -0.94 0.95
C ARG A 119 -17.28 0.36 0.16
N VAL A 120 -16.16 0.56 -0.54
CA VAL A 120 -15.93 1.77 -1.37
C VAL A 120 -16.91 1.82 -2.54
N GLU A 121 -17.15 0.69 -3.21
CA GLU A 121 -18.12 0.62 -4.31
C GLU A 121 -19.55 0.89 -3.84
N ARG A 122 -19.94 0.35 -2.67
CA ARG A 122 -21.24 0.64 -2.05
C ARG A 122 -21.39 2.11 -1.72
N HIS A 123 -20.34 2.74 -1.18
CA HIS A 123 -20.29 4.18 -0.96
C HIS A 123 -20.47 4.96 -2.27
N ASN A 124 -19.75 4.57 -3.33
CA ASN A 124 -19.82 5.21 -4.65
C ASN A 124 -21.19 5.08 -5.33
N ARG A 125 -21.92 3.97 -5.11
CA ARG A 125 -23.30 3.81 -5.63
C ARG A 125 -24.30 4.76 -4.97
N ALA A 126 -24.07 5.13 -3.71
CA ALA A 126 -24.90 6.09 -2.98
C ALA A 126 -24.45 7.54 -3.17
N ALA A 127 -23.25 7.77 -3.70
CA ALA A 127 -22.68 9.10 -3.87
C ALA A 127 -23.25 9.83 -5.10
N ALA A 128 -23.38 11.15 -4.99
CA ALA A 128 -23.73 11.99 -6.13
C ALA A 128 -22.66 11.94 -7.24
N PRO A 129 -23.02 12.16 -8.51
CA PRO A 129 -22.06 12.25 -9.61
C PRO A 129 -20.93 13.25 -9.29
N GLY A 130 -19.69 12.87 -9.57
CA GLY A 130 -18.50 13.69 -9.27
C GLY A 130 -18.00 13.62 -7.83
N ARG A 131 -18.73 12.97 -6.90
CA ARG A 131 -18.27 12.69 -5.52
C ARG A 131 -17.81 11.24 -5.30
N GLN A 132 -17.75 10.46 -6.37
CA GLN A 132 -17.31 9.08 -6.32
C GLN A 132 -15.80 8.99 -6.11
N ILE A 133 -15.39 8.04 -5.28
CA ILE A 133 -14.01 7.75 -4.95
C ILE A 133 -13.39 6.96 -6.10
N ARG A 134 -12.29 7.46 -6.66
CA ARG A 134 -11.49 6.70 -7.62
C ARG A 134 -10.75 5.58 -6.90
N ILE A 135 -10.75 4.39 -7.49
CA ILE A 135 -10.06 3.21 -6.96
C ILE A 135 -8.90 2.87 -7.88
N SER A 136 -7.73 2.62 -7.33
CA SER A 136 -6.61 2.01 -8.07
C SER A 136 -6.05 0.83 -7.30
N VAL A 137 -5.66 -0.22 -8.02
CA VAL A 137 -5.10 -1.45 -7.45
C VAL A 137 -3.73 -1.70 -8.08
N GLU A 138 -2.72 -1.96 -7.26
CA GLU A 138 -1.40 -2.40 -7.69
C GLU A 138 -1.23 -3.90 -7.41
N LEU A 139 -0.88 -4.65 -8.44
CA LEU A 139 -0.50 -6.06 -8.36
C LEU A 139 1.00 -6.17 -8.62
N GLU A 140 1.81 -6.24 -7.57
CA GLU A 140 3.27 -6.36 -7.73
C GLU A 140 3.72 -7.82 -7.81
N LYS A 141 3.09 -8.70 -7.02
CA LYS A 141 3.41 -10.13 -6.97
C LYS A 141 2.47 -10.91 -7.90
N PRO A 142 3.01 -11.82 -8.74
CA PRO A 142 2.20 -12.63 -9.65
C PRO A 142 1.52 -13.78 -8.88
N ARG A 143 0.60 -13.46 -7.99
CA ARG A 143 -0.18 -14.45 -7.22
C ARG A 143 -1.61 -14.50 -7.75
N GLU A 144 -2.05 -15.70 -8.13
CA GLU A 144 -3.40 -15.93 -8.68
C GLU A 144 -4.50 -15.48 -7.72
N GLU A 145 -4.29 -15.64 -6.41
CA GLU A 145 -5.23 -15.22 -5.36
C GLU A 145 -5.56 -13.72 -5.39
N LEU A 146 -4.66 -12.89 -5.95
CA LEU A 146 -4.81 -11.44 -6.01
C LEU A 146 -5.48 -10.96 -7.32
N LEU A 147 -5.53 -11.81 -8.36
CA LEU A 147 -6.10 -11.46 -9.67
C LEU A 147 -7.55 -10.93 -9.59
N PRO A 148 -8.43 -11.45 -8.73
CA PRO A 148 -9.79 -10.90 -8.59
C PRO A 148 -9.82 -9.41 -8.21
N LEU A 149 -8.79 -8.89 -7.54
CA LEU A 149 -8.72 -7.48 -7.17
C LEU A 149 -8.48 -6.57 -8.38
N MET A 150 -7.83 -7.06 -9.45
CA MET A 150 -7.55 -6.27 -10.65
C MET A 150 -8.82 -5.77 -11.32
N GLY A 151 -9.87 -6.60 -11.37
CA GLY A 151 -11.15 -6.27 -12.00
C GLY A 151 -11.93 -5.15 -11.31
N ARG A 152 -11.47 -4.67 -10.16
CA ARG A 152 -12.17 -3.70 -9.31
C ARG A 152 -11.51 -2.32 -9.26
N GLY A 153 -10.30 -2.20 -9.82
CA GLY A 153 -9.61 -0.92 -9.95
C GLY A 153 -10.05 -0.16 -11.20
N HIS A 154 -10.20 1.16 -11.09
CA HIS A 154 -10.31 2.03 -12.27
C HIS A 154 -8.95 2.23 -12.95
N VAL A 155 -7.86 2.10 -12.20
CA VAL A 155 -6.48 2.09 -12.70
C VAL A 155 -5.77 0.90 -12.09
N VAL A 156 -5.15 0.06 -12.92
CA VAL A 156 -4.43 -1.15 -12.50
C VAL A 156 -2.98 -1.03 -12.91
N ARG A 157 -2.06 -1.26 -11.97
CA ARG A 157 -0.63 -1.36 -12.23
C ARG A 157 -0.19 -2.81 -11.99
N ASP A 158 0.32 -3.46 -13.02
CA ASP A 158 0.96 -4.76 -12.93
C ASP A 158 2.48 -4.60 -12.80
N GLY A 159 3.10 -5.38 -11.93
CA GLY A 159 4.55 -5.44 -11.76
C GLY A 159 5.19 -5.99 -13.03
N ALA A 160 6.33 -5.42 -13.44
CA ALA A 160 7.07 -5.94 -14.59
C ALA A 160 7.65 -7.33 -14.26
N GLY A 161 6.88 -8.39 -14.55
CA GLY A 161 7.28 -9.78 -14.31
C GLY A 161 6.24 -10.86 -14.63
N ALA A 162 4.96 -10.53 -14.89
CA ALA A 162 3.91 -11.55 -15.04
C ALA A 162 3.61 -12.02 -16.48
N MET A 163 4.05 -11.32 -17.53
CA MET A 163 3.92 -11.83 -18.91
C MET A 163 5.18 -12.58 -19.33
N GLY A 164 5.19 -13.87 -19.00
CA GLY A 164 5.96 -14.85 -19.77
C GLY A 164 5.69 -14.65 -21.26
N ARG A 165 6.74 -14.61 -22.05
CA ARG A 165 6.66 -14.62 -23.51
C ARG A 165 6.01 -15.92 -23.95
N ASP A 166 4.71 -15.91 -24.21
CA ASP A 166 4.13 -16.87 -25.13
C ASP A 166 4.56 -16.45 -26.54
N ARG A 167 5.70 -17.00 -26.97
CA ARG A 167 5.98 -17.15 -28.39
C ARG A 167 4.97 -18.14 -28.92
N LEU A 168 3.94 -17.63 -29.59
CA LEU A 168 3.18 -18.42 -30.56
C LEU A 168 4.15 -18.85 -31.67
N SER A 169 4.44 -20.15 -31.71
CA SER A 169 4.85 -20.89 -32.91
C SER A 169 3.72 -21.84 -33.27
#